data_AF-A0A7V4UHW8-F1
#
_entry.id   AF-A0A7V4UHW8-F1
#
_cell.length_a   1.000
_cell.length_b   1.000
_cell.length_c   1.000
_cell.angle_alpha   90.00
_cell.angle_beta   90.00
_cell.angle_gamma   90.00
#
_symmetry.space_group_name_H-M   'P 1'
#
loop_
_entity.id
_entity.type
_entity.pdbx_description
1 polymer ?
#
loop_
_entity_poly.entity_id
_entity_poly.type
_entity_poly.pdbx_seq_one_letter_code
_entity_poly.pdbx_strand_id
1 'polypeptide(L)' 'QAILIEASLSFLGLGVQEPVAAWGLMLRGGAEYAESAPWVALYPGIAISLAVFGFNLFGDALRDWLDPKMKV' A
#
# COMPACT_ATOMS: atom_id res chain seq x y z
N GLN A 1 -8.50 -3.52 0.33
CA GLN A 1 -8.23 -3.13 1.74
C GLN A 1 -7.17 -3.97 2.44
N ALA A 2 -6.96 -5.26 2.08
CA ALA A 2 -5.93 -6.10 2.70
C ALA A 2 -4.50 -5.50 2.66
N ILE A 3 -4.14 -4.82 1.57
CA ILE A 3 -2.81 -4.18 1.40
C ILE A 3 -2.52 -3.13 2.48
N LEU A 4 -3.49 -2.29 2.83
CA LEU A 4 -3.31 -1.27 3.87
C LEU A 4 -3.19 -1.89 5.26
N ILE A 5 -3.94 -2.96 5.52
CA ILE A 5 -3.92 -3.68 6.79
C ILE A 5 -2.56 -4.38 6.98
N GLU A 6 -2.07 -5.06 5.95
CA GLU A 6 -0.75 -5.71 5.96
C GLU A 6 0.37 -4.68 6.12
N ALA A 7 0.33 -3.56 5.38
CA ALA A 7 1.29 -2.48 5.55
C ALA A 7 1.26 -1.88 6.98
N SER A 8 0.08 -1.71 7.58
CA SER A 8 -0.07 -1.18 8.95
C SER A 8 0.45 -2.16 10.00
N LEU A 9 0.18 -3.46 9.84
CA LEU A 9 0.71 -4.51 10.72
C LEU A 9 2.23 -4.63 10.60
N SER A 10 2.76 -4.60 9.37
CA SER A 10 4.20 -4.58 9.09
C SER A 10 4.86 -3.32 9.68
N PHE A 11 4.22 -2.15 9.61
CA PHE A 11 4.70 -0.93 10.26
C PHE A 11 4.74 -1.04 11.79
N LEU A 12 3.74 -1.69 12.40
CA LEU A 12 3.71 -1.97 13.83
C LEU A 12 4.66 -3.13 14.25
N GLY A 13 5.34 -3.77 13.29
CA GLY A 13 6.22 -4.92 13.56
C GLY A 13 5.49 -6.23 13.84
N LEU A 14 4.18 -6.28 13.60
CA LEU A 14 3.32 -7.46 13.72
C LEU A 14 3.10 -8.18 12.38
N GLY A 15 3.71 -7.66 11.31
CA GLY A 15 3.70 -8.25 9.97
C GLY A 15 4.87 -9.20 9.75
N VAL A 16 5.34 -9.30 8.51
CA VAL A 16 6.49 -10.14 8.15
C VAL A 16 7.78 -9.66 8.83
N GLN A 17 8.59 -10.58 9.33
CA GLN A 17 9.87 -10.23 9.97
C GLN A 17 10.98 -10.01 8.92
N GLU A 18 11.97 -9.18 9.27
CA GLU A 18 13.26 -9.12 8.55
C GLU A 18 13.79 -10.55 8.36
N PRO A 19 14.27 -10.96 7.16
CA PRO A 19 14.84 -10.18 6.04
C PRO A 19 13.87 -9.91 4.87
N VAL A 20 12.58 -10.19 5.03
CA VAL A 20 11.62 -10.04 3.93
C VAL A 20 11.37 -8.55 3.68
N ALA A 21 11.61 -8.10 2.45
CA ALA A 21 11.34 -6.72 2.05
C ALA A 21 9.83 -6.47 2.01
N ALA A 22 9.30 -5.84 3.06
CA ALA A 22 7.90 -5.45 3.16
C ALA A 22 7.76 -3.94 3.26
N TRP A 23 6.85 -3.36 2.48
CA TRP A 23 6.71 -1.91 2.38
C TRP A 23 6.37 -1.25 3.73
N GLY A 24 5.59 -1.91 4.58
CA GLY A 24 5.31 -1.43 5.94
C GLY A 24 6.53 -1.43 6.87
N LEU A 25 7.41 -2.43 6.74
CA LEU A 25 8.67 -2.50 7.50
C LEU A 25 9.65 -1.41 7.04
N MET A 26 9.71 -1.17 5.72
CA MET A 26 10.54 -0.10 5.14
C MET A 26 10.07 1.29 5.58
N LEU A 27 8.75 1.49 5.74
CA LEU A 27 8.18 2.71 6.32
C LEU A 27 8.58 2.89 7.80
N ARG A 28 8.62 1.80 8.57
CA ARG A 28 9.04 1.82 9.98
C ARG A 28 10.51 2.19 10.12
N GLY A 29 11.40 1.53 9.36
CA GLY A 29 12.82 1.87 9.33
C GLY A 29 13.06 3.28 8.77
N GLY A 30 12.34 3.66 7.72
CA GLY A 30 12.39 5.01 7.15
C GLY A 30 11.92 6.11 8.10
N ALA A 31 11.03 5.81 9.05
CA ALA A 31 10.62 6.75 10.09
C ALA A 31 11.74 7.04 11.10
N GLU A 32 12.56 6.05 11.45
CA GLU A 32 13.78 6.25 12.26
C GLU A 32 14.83 7.08 11.52
N TYR A 33 14.93 6.92 10.20
CA TYR A 33 15.81 7.73 9.35
C TYR A 33 15.12 8.97 8.77
N ALA A 34 13.95 9.39 9.25
CA ALA A 34 13.16 10.46 8.63
C ALA A 34 13.91 11.80 8.55
N GLU A 35 14.75 12.12 9.54
CA GLU A 35 15.56 13.34 9.55
C GLU A 35 16.83 13.25 8.69
N SER A 36 17.37 12.05 8.45
CA SER A 36 18.64 11.85 7.73
C SER A 36 18.46 11.39 6.28
N ALA A 37 17.41 10.62 6.01
CA ALA A 37 17.14 9.98 4.73
C ALA A 37 15.61 9.82 4.48
N PRO A 38 14.85 10.93 4.35
CA PRO A 38 13.39 10.89 4.20
C PRO A 38 12.91 10.11 2.96
N TRP A 39 13.77 9.96 1.94
CA TRP A 39 13.47 9.16 0.75
C TRP A 39 13.19 7.68 1.08
N VAL A 40 13.78 7.14 2.14
CA VAL A 40 13.62 5.73 2.55
C VAL A 40 12.17 5.42 2.94
N ALA A 41 11.45 6.39 3.54
CA ALA A 41 10.03 6.26 3.85
C ALA A 41 9.12 6.66 2.66
N LEU A 42 9.57 7.58 1.81
CA LEU A 42 8.76 8.14 0.73
C LEU A 42 8.45 7.11 -0.38
N TYR A 43 9.46 6.34 -0.81
CA TYR A 43 9.29 5.32 -1.86
C TYR A 43 8.24 4.24 -1.51
N PRO A 44 8.30 3.56 -0.34
CA PRO A 44 7.28 2.59 0.01
C PRO A 44 5.90 3.23 0.23
N GLY A 45 5.83 4.47 0.73
CA GLY A 45 4.56 5.21 0.86
C GLY A 45 3.89 5.48 -0.49
N ILE A 46 4.66 5.92 -1.50
CA ILE A 46 4.15 6.15 -2.86
C ILE A 46 3.75 4.81 -3.51
N ALA A 47 4.55 3.76 -3.34
CA ALA A 47 4.25 2.44 -3.88
C ALA A 47 2.91 1.88 -3.34
N ILE A 48 2.69 1.97 -2.01
CA ILE A 48 1.42 1.57 -1.40
C ILE A 48 0.26 2.42 -1.94
N SER A 49 0.47 3.74 -2.04
CA SER A 49 -0.56 4.67 -2.53
C SER A 49 -0.97 4.36 -3.97
N LEU A 50 0.00 4.12 -4.85
CA LEU A 50 -0.23 3.74 -6.24
C LEU A 50 -0.89 2.37 -6.37
N ALA A 51 -0.46 1.39 -5.56
CA ALA A 51 -1.09 0.06 -5.55
C ALA A 51 -2.56 0.17 -5.13
N VAL A 52 -2.86 0.86 -4.03
CA VAL A 52 -4.23 1.05 -3.55
C VAL A 52 -5.06 1.81 -4.58
N PHE A 53 -4.53 2.88 -5.15
CA PHE A 53 -5.21 3.67 -6.17
C PHE A 53 -5.49 2.85 -7.44
N GLY A 54 -4.48 2.12 -7.93
CA GLY A 54 -4.60 1.25 -9.09
C GLY A 54 -5.61 0.12 -8.89
N PHE A 55 -5.58 -0.55 -7.74
CA PHE A 55 -6.56 -1.59 -7.43
C PHE A 55 -7.97 -1.03 -7.21
N ASN A 56 -8.12 0.14 -6.60
CA ASN A 56 -9.42 0.80 -6.47
C ASN A 56 -9.97 1.17 -7.85
N LEU A 57 -9.17 1.84 -8.69
CA LEU A 57 -9.59 2.25 -10.03
C LEU A 57 -9.87 1.04 -10.93
N PHE A 58 -9.05 -0.01 -10.84
CA PHE A 58 -9.28 -1.26 -11.56
C PHE A 58 -10.57 -1.94 -11.10
N GLY A 59 -10.83 -1.98 -9.79
CA GLY A 59 -12.08 -2.51 -9.23
C GLY A 59 -13.30 -1.73 -9.69
N ASP A 60 -13.22 -0.40 -9.70
CA ASP A 60 -14.29 0.47 -10.19
C ASP A 60 -14.49 0.32 -11.70
N ALA A 61 -13.43 0.28 -12.51
CA ALA A 61 -13.53 0.05 -13.95
C ALA A 61 -14.09 -1.34 -14.28
N LEU A 62 -13.68 -2.37 -13.54
CA LEU A 62 -14.20 -3.73 -13.68
C LEU A 62 -15.69 -3.78 -13.26
N ARG A 63 -16.05 -3.08 -12.19
CA ARG A 63 -17.44 -2.94 -11.74
C ARG A 63 -18.28 -2.24 -12.81
N ASP A 64 -17.82 -1.13 -13.35
CA ASP A 64 -18.53 -0.39 -14.41
C ASP A 64 -18.73 -1.26 -15.67
N TRP A 65 -17.74 -2.10 -16.00
CA TRP A 65 -17.84 -3.02 -17.13
C TRP A 65 -18.80 -4.20 -16.87
N LEU A 66 -18.93 -4.62 -15.60
CA LEU A 66 -19.82 -5.70 -15.17
C LEU A 66 -21.21 -5.22 -14.77
N ASP A 67 -21.44 -3.93 -14.49
CA ASP A 67 -22.72 -3.37 -14.07
C ASP A 67 -23.64 -3.23 -15.30
N PRO A 68 -24.68 -4.08 -15.48
CA PRO A 68 -25.47 -4.14 -16.71
C PRO A 68 -26.56 -3.07 -16.75
N LYS A 69 -26.38 -1.93 -16.08
CA LYS A 69 -27.42 -0.92 -15.86
C LYS A 69 -27.75 -0.02 -17.05
N MET A 70 -27.24 -0.31 -18.25
CA MET A 70 -27.75 0.29 -19.50
C MET A 70 -28.85 -0.54 -20.18
N LYS A 71 -29.73 -1.17 -19.39
CA LYS A 71 -30.91 -1.83 -19.94
C LYS A 71 -32.16 -1.60 -19.10
N VAL A 72 -32.56 -0.34 -18.98
CA VAL A 72 -33.97 0.06 -18.79
C VAL A 72 -34.23 1.29 -19.64
#